data_AF-A0A4R1BKV0-F1
#
_entry.id   AF-A0A4R1BKV0-F1
#
_cell.length_a   1.000
_cell.length_b   1.000
_cell.length_c   1.000
_cell.angle_alpha   90.00
_cell.angle_beta   90.00
_cell.angle_gamma   90.00
#
_symmetry.space_group_name_H-M   'P 1'
#
loop_
_entity.id
_entity.type
_entity.pdbx_description
1 polymer ?
#
loop_
_entity_poly.entity_id
_entity_poly.type
_entity_poly.pdbx_seq_one_letter_code
_entity_poly.pdbx_strand_id
1 'polypeptide(L)'
;MRKLFFLFAALLVMATSFASVSPVSIPKNAKTIMIPVGNTGKSISLMDLSTISIADYEAMSGRKMSGIDKMGFRKAQKKLSKSINADGTLKGKLAKATEGEGFSFGGFALGFFLGLIGVLIAYVAFSDEGKRNRIKWSWIGLGAAVVLSIILVVAVFSSVKNSVN
;
A
#
# COMPACT_ATOMS: atom_id res chain seq x y z
N MET A 1 35.62 -11.68 -16.58
CA MET A 1 35.65 -12.20 -15.19
C MET A 1 35.53 -11.10 -14.14
N ARG A 2 36.48 -10.16 -14.03
CA ARG A 2 36.51 -9.14 -12.96
C ARG A 2 35.25 -8.25 -12.89
N LYS A 3 34.70 -7.84 -14.04
CA LYS A 3 33.45 -7.05 -14.12
C LYS A 3 32.20 -7.82 -13.67
N LEU A 4 32.16 -9.13 -13.93
CA LEU A 4 31.05 -10.00 -13.51
C LEU A 4 31.06 -10.22 -11.99
N PHE A 5 32.25 -10.31 -11.39
CA PHE A 5 32.43 -10.37 -9.95
C PHE A 5 31.99 -9.07 -9.25
N PHE A 6 32.31 -7.91 -9.82
CA PHE A 6 31.83 -6.62 -9.32
C PHE A 6 30.30 -6.46 -9.43
N LEU A 7 29.69 -6.99 -10.50
CA LEU A 7 28.24 -6.97 -10.68
C LEU A 7 27.53 -7.85 -9.64
N PHE A 8 28.09 -9.03 -9.37
CA PHE A 8 27.57 -9.96 -8.36
C PHE A 8 27.72 -9.39 -6.93
N ALA A 9 28.86 -8.75 -6.65
CA ALA A 9 29.09 -8.07 -5.37
C ALA A 9 28.16 -6.86 -5.19
N ALA A 10 27.93 -6.06 -6.23
CA ALA A 10 26.97 -4.96 -6.18
C ALA A 10 25.52 -5.46 -5.98
N LEU A 11 25.15 -6.58 -6.59
CA LEU A 11 23.84 -7.21 -6.41
C LEU A 11 23.63 -7.68 -4.96
N LEU A 12 24.67 -8.27 -4.34
CA LEU A 12 24.65 -8.68 -2.93
C LEU A 12 24.55 -7.49 -1.97
N VAL A 13 25.21 -6.37 -2.26
CA VAL A 13 25.13 -5.14 -1.44
C VAL A 13 23.78 -4.41 -1.62
N MET A 14 23.17 -4.48 -2.80
CA MET A 14 21.81 -3.96 -3.00
C MET A 14 20.76 -4.83 -2.32
N ALA A 15 20.95 -6.15 -2.25
CA ALA A 15 20.04 -7.06 -1.57
C ALA A 15 19.95 -6.82 -0.06
N THR A 16 21.00 -6.28 0.57
CA THR A 16 20.98 -5.95 2.02
C THR A 16 20.41 -4.56 2.33
N SER A 17 20.20 -3.71 1.31
CA SER A 17 19.76 -2.31 1.51
C SER A 17 18.26 -2.13 1.73
N PHE A 18 17.44 -3.19 1.64
CA PHE A 18 15.98 -3.11 1.83
C PHE A 18 15.49 -3.41 3.26
N ALA A 19 16.38 -3.41 4.25
CA ALA A 19 16.04 -3.70 5.64
C ALA A 19 16.00 -2.43 6.52
N SER A 20 15.15 -1.45 6.20
CA SER A 20 14.63 -0.50 7.21
C SER A 20 13.46 0.35 6.70
N VAL A 21 12.43 -0.28 6.12
CA VAL A 21 11.09 0.33 6.19
C VAL A 21 10.44 -0.17 7.47
N SER A 22 10.71 0.53 8.58
CA SER A 22 9.87 0.40 9.76
C SER A 22 8.43 0.66 9.31
N PRO A 23 7.46 -0.24 9.56
CA PRO A 23 6.08 0.07 9.29
C PRO A 23 5.77 1.35 10.06
N VAL A 24 5.48 2.43 9.34
CA VAL A 24 4.97 3.66 9.95
C VAL A 24 3.73 3.22 10.70
N SER A 25 3.81 3.21 12.02
CA SER A 25 2.65 2.94 12.87
C SER A 25 1.73 4.14 12.71
N ILE A 26 0.87 4.11 11.70
CA ILE A 26 -0.17 5.12 11.57
C ILE A 26 -0.96 5.05 12.88
N PRO A 27 -1.09 6.17 13.61
CA PRO A 27 -1.66 6.15 14.94
C PRO A 27 -3.03 5.51 14.86
N LYS A 28 -3.19 4.39 15.57
CA LYS A 28 -4.38 3.52 15.53
C LYS A 28 -5.63 4.19 16.08
N ASN A 29 -5.55 5.47 16.45
CA ASN A 29 -6.56 6.18 17.21
C ASN A 29 -7.34 7.15 16.30
N ALA A 30 -8.67 7.03 16.31
CA ALA A 30 -9.57 7.85 15.53
C ALA A 30 -9.50 9.35 15.91
N LYS A 31 -8.99 9.68 17.11
CA LYS A 31 -8.78 11.06 17.57
C LYS A 31 -7.67 11.79 16.82
N THR A 32 -6.67 11.06 16.32
CA THR A 32 -5.48 11.66 15.71
C THR A 32 -5.54 11.71 14.18
N ILE A 33 -6.48 10.97 13.57
CA ILE A 33 -6.64 10.94 12.12
C ILE A 33 -7.61 12.05 11.72
N MET A 34 -7.06 13.11 11.13
CA MET A 34 -7.82 14.27 10.68
C MET A 34 -8.20 14.13 9.20
N ILE A 35 -9.46 14.38 8.87
CA ILE A 35 -9.97 14.38 7.51
C ILE A 35 -10.45 15.79 7.15
N PRO A 36 -10.07 16.34 5.99
CA PRO A 36 -10.59 17.62 5.52
C PRO A 36 -12.09 17.52 5.22
N VAL A 37 -12.85 18.55 5.61
CA VAL A 37 -14.29 18.64 5.38
C VAL A 37 -14.63 19.73 4.37
N GLY A 38 -15.12 19.30 3.21
CA GLY A 38 -15.53 20.21 2.13
C GLY A 38 -14.39 21.06 1.59
N ASN A 39 -14.75 22.24 1.07
CA ASN A 39 -13.79 23.18 0.46
C ASN A 39 -13.35 24.30 1.44
N THR A 40 -13.71 24.20 2.72
CA THR A 40 -13.45 25.24 3.72
C THR A 40 -12.06 25.15 4.35
N GLY A 41 -11.28 24.12 4.00
CA GLY A 41 -9.96 23.87 4.58
C GLY A 41 -9.97 23.42 6.05
N LYS A 42 -11.16 23.23 6.64
CA LYS A 42 -11.31 22.72 8.00
C LYS A 42 -11.08 21.21 8.03
N SER A 43 -10.47 20.71 9.09
CA SER A 43 -10.26 19.29 9.33
C SER A 43 -10.96 18.85 10.61
N ILE A 44 -11.45 17.62 10.63
CA ILE A 44 -12.16 17.03 11.77
C ILE A 44 -11.62 15.62 12.00
N SER A 45 -11.51 15.21 13.27
CA SER A 45 -11.03 13.87 13.60
C SER A 45 -12.05 12.81 13.19
N LEU A 46 -11.59 11.59 12.92
CA LEU A 46 -12.49 10.45 12.68
C LEU A 46 -13.44 10.18 13.86
N MET A 47 -12.98 10.47 15.08
CA MET A 47 -13.81 10.35 16.28
C MET A 47 -14.95 11.36 16.26
N ASP A 48 -14.63 12.64 16.02
CA ASP A 48 -15.63 13.71 16.00
C ASP A 48 -16.60 13.55 14.82
N LEU A 49 -16.12 13.06 13.66
CA LEU A 49 -16.99 12.70 12.53
C LEU A 49 -17.99 11.59 12.87
N SER A 50 -17.65 10.71 13.81
CA SER A 50 -18.54 9.62 14.22
C SER A 50 -19.70 10.11 15.10
N THR A 51 -19.54 11.25 15.77
CA THR A 51 -20.51 11.80 16.74
C THR A 51 -21.16 13.12 16.31
N ILE A 52 -20.60 13.81 15.32
CA ILE A 52 -21.10 15.10 14.84
C ILE A 52 -22.55 15.04 14.32
N SER A 53 -23.29 16.14 14.52
CA SER A 53 -24.62 16.31 13.93
C SER A 53 -24.54 16.67 12.44
N ILE A 54 -25.61 16.40 11.70
CA ILE A 54 -25.69 16.79 10.28
C ILE A 54 -25.61 18.31 10.11
N ALA A 55 -26.24 19.08 11.01
CA ALA A 55 -26.26 20.53 10.93
C ALA A 55 -24.85 21.12 11.13
N ASP A 56 -24.11 20.58 12.10
CA ASP A 56 -22.74 21.03 12.37
C ASP A 56 -21.78 20.62 11.25
N TYR A 57 -21.99 19.43 10.66
CA TYR A 57 -21.22 18.99 9.49
C TYR A 57 -21.49 19.86 8.25
N GLU A 58 -22.74 20.24 8.01
CA GLU A 58 -23.11 21.18 6.92
C GLU A 58 -22.46 22.55 7.13
N ALA A 59 -22.46 23.06 8.37
CA ALA A 59 -21.83 24.32 8.73
C ALA A 59 -20.30 24.27 8.55
N MET A 60 -19.66 23.15 8.86
CA MET A 60 -18.21 22.98 8.69
C MET A 60 -17.80 22.73 7.24
N SER A 61 -18.53 21.90 6.51
CA SER A 61 -18.23 21.57 5.11
C SER A 61 -18.61 22.68 4.13
N GLY A 62 -19.41 23.66 4.56
CA GLY A 62 -19.89 24.76 3.73
C GLY A 62 -20.91 24.32 2.67
N ARG A 63 -21.45 23.10 2.78
CA ARG A 63 -22.40 22.52 1.82
C ARG A 63 -23.63 22.01 2.53
N LYS A 64 -24.80 22.42 2.06
CA LYS A 64 -26.09 21.85 2.48
C LYS A 64 -26.26 20.47 1.83
N MET A 65 -26.59 19.46 2.63
CA MET A 65 -26.80 18.10 2.17
C MET A 65 -28.25 17.90 1.73
N SER A 66 -28.46 17.18 0.62
CA SER A 66 -29.79 16.75 0.21
C SER A 66 -30.30 15.63 1.12
N GLY A 67 -31.62 15.32 1.10
CA GLY A 67 -32.18 14.25 1.95
C GLY A 67 -31.51 12.89 1.74
N ILE A 68 -31.07 12.59 0.52
CA ILE A 68 -30.34 11.37 0.17
C ILE A 68 -28.92 11.42 0.75
N ASP A 69 -28.24 12.56 0.64
CA ASP A 69 -26.90 12.76 1.23
C ASP A 69 -26.93 12.61 2.75
N LYS A 70 -27.98 13.12 3.41
CA LYS A 70 -28.18 12.96 4.86
C LYS A 70 -28.33 11.49 5.26
N MET A 71 -29.05 10.71 4.46
CA MET A 71 -29.20 9.28 4.68
C MET A 71 -27.88 8.53 4.46
N GLY A 72 -27.14 8.86 3.39
CA GLY A 72 -25.82 8.32 3.10
C GLY A 72 -24.82 8.63 4.21
N PHE A 73 -24.81 9.87 4.68
CA PHE A 73 -23.98 10.32 5.80
C PHE A 73 -24.28 9.55 7.08
N ARG A 74 -25.55 9.40 7.48
CA ARG A 74 -25.92 8.59 8.66
C ARG A 74 -25.47 7.14 8.56
N LYS A 75 -25.56 6.54 7.38
CA LYS A 75 -25.05 5.18 7.15
C LYS A 75 -23.53 5.11 7.26
N ALA A 76 -22.82 6.10 6.73
CA ALA A 76 -21.35 6.20 6.83
C ALA A 76 -20.91 6.44 8.29
N GLN A 77 -21.55 7.37 9.00
CA GLN A 77 -21.35 7.66 10.41
C GLN A 77 -21.58 6.43 11.29
N LYS A 78 -22.67 5.67 11.06
CA LYS A 78 -22.96 4.43 11.81
C LYS A 78 -21.95 3.31 11.52
N LYS A 79 -21.37 3.27 10.33
CA LYS A 79 -20.26 2.34 10.02
C LYS A 79 -18.97 2.79 10.70
N LEU A 80 -18.70 4.09 10.71
CA LEU A 80 -17.54 4.68 11.37
C LEU A 80 -17.57 4.46 12.88
N SER A 81 -18.70 4.73 13.55
CA SER A 81 -18.85 4.49 14.98
C SER A 81 -18.71 3.01 15.35
N LYS A 82 -19.21 2.10 14.51
CA LYS A 82 -19.02 0.64 14.71
C LYS A 82 -17.58 0.17 14.50
N SER A 83 -16.76 0.95 13.81
CA SER A 83 -15.35 0.65 13.56
C SER A 83 -14.39 1.35 14.51
N ILE A 84 -14.91 2.10 15.49
CA ILE A 84 -14.13 2.75 16.54
C ILE A 84 -14.47 2.05 17.86
N ASN A 85 -13.46 1.52 18.55
CA ASN A 85 -13.61 0.93 19.88
C ASN A 85 -13.81 2.04 20.94
N ALA A 86 -14.24 1.66 22.14
CA ALA A 86 -14.46 2.61 23.25
C ALA A 86 -13.17 3.37 23.67
N ASP A 87 -12.00 2.80 23.40
CA ASP A 87 -10.67 3.40 23.62
C ASP A 87 -10.21 4.34 22.48
N GLY A 88 -11.04 4.51 21.44
CA GLY A 88 -10.74 5.29 20.26
C GLY A 88 -9.92 4.54 19.20
N THR A 89 -9.59 3.26 19.39
CA THR A 89 -8.85 2.48 18.39
C THR A 89 -9.72 2.08 17.20
N LEU A 90 -9.14 2.12 16.00
CA LEU A 90 -9.82 1.66 14.78
C LEU A 90 -9.82 0.12 14.71
N LYS A 91 -10.95 -0.46 14.31
CA LYS A 91 -11.15 -1.91 14.13
C LYS A 91 -11.45 -2.25 12.67
N GLY A 92 -11.00 -3.42 12.23
CA GLY A 92 -11.40 -4.01 10.95
C GLY A 92 -10.84 -3.28 9.72
N LYS A 93 -11.68 -3.04 8.70
CA LYS A 93 -11.24 -2.51 7.40
C LYS A 93 -10.64 -1.09 7.46
N LEU A 94 -11.01 -0.27 8.44
CA LEU A 94 -10.46 1.07 8.63
C LEU A 94 -9.06 1.05 9.25
N ALA A 95 -8.79 0.12 10.16
CA ALA A 95 -7.43 -0.13 10.66
C ALA A 95 -6.51 -0.61 9.52
N LYS A 96 -7.02 -1.49 8.64
CA LYS A 96 -6.28 -1.96 7.46
C LYS A 96 -6.06 -0.86 6.40
N ALA A 97 -7.00 0.08 6.24
CA ALA A 97 -6.84 1.22 5.34
C ALA A 97 -5.77 2.21 5.83
N THR A 98 -5.62 2.34 7.16
CA THR A 98 -4.54 3.11 7.79
C THR A 98 -3.23 2.33 7.90
N GLU A 99 -3.23 1.00 7.88
CA GLU A 99 -1.98 0.22 7.86
C GLU A 99 -1.30 0.20 6.49
N GLY A 100 -1.97 0.75 5.46
CA GLY A 100 -1.53 0.67 4.08
C GLY A 100 -1.59 -0.77 3.57
N GLU A 101 -1.77 -0.93 2.25
CA GLU A 101 -1.40 -2.18 1.59
C GLU A 101 0.13 -2.33 1.70
N GLY A 102 0.61 -2.76 2.86
CA GLY A 102 2.04 -2.90 3.15
C GLY A 102 2.73 -3.85 2.18
N PHE A 103 4.04 -3.67 2.01
CA PHE A 103 4.86 -4.50 1.14
C PHE A 103 4.65 -5.99 1.39
N SER A 104 4.15 -6.73 0.39
CA SER A 104 4.01 -8.18 0.49
C SER A 104 5.28 -8.86 -0.02
N PHE A 105 6.26 -9.02 0.86
CA PHE A 105 7.53 -9.68 0.53
C PHE A 105 7.33 -11.07 -0.11
N GLY A 106 6.38 -11.85 0.41
CA GLY A 106 6.05 -13.17 -0.17
C GLY A 106 5.44 -13.09 -1.57
N GLY A 107 4.59 -12.09 -1.83
CA GLY A 107 4.07 -11.83 -3.17
C GLY A 107 5.20 -11.43 -4.12
N PHE A 108 6.04 -10.49 -3.70
CA PHE A 108 7.20 -10.02 -4.46
C PHE A 108 8.18 -11.13 -4.82
N ALA A 109 8.59 -11.94 -3.83
CA ALA A 109 9.53 -13.04 -4.03
C ALA A 109 9.00 -14.10 -5.01
N LEU A 110 7.70 -14.43 -4.93
CA LEU A 110 7.06 -15.32 -5.90
C LEU A 110 7.19 -14.77 -7.33
N GLY A 111 6.84 -13.50 -7.53
CA GLY A 111 6.95 -12.84 -8.82
C GLY A 111 8.37 -12.75 -9.36
N PHE A 112 9.33 -12.45 -8.48
CA PHE A 112 10.72 -12.21 -8.86
C PHE A 112 11.50 -13.48 -9.20
N PHE A 113 11.38 -14.53 -8.38
CA PHE A 113 12.15 -15.77 -8.56
C PHE A 113 11.45 -16.79 -9.45
N LEU A 114 10.12 -16.90 -9.38
CA LEU A 114 9.36 -17.85 -10.18
C LEU A 114 8.74 -17.22 -11.45
N GLY A 115 8.88 -15.90 -11.63
CA GLY A 115 8.37 -15.19 -12.81
C GLY A 115 6.85 -15.34 -12.99
N LEU A 116 6.42 -15.63 -14.22
CA LEU A 116 5.01 -15.86 -14.56
C LEU A 116 4.38 -16.99 -13.75
N ILE A 117 5.15 -18.04 -13.43
CA ILE A 117 4.67 -19.18 -12.64
C ILE A 117 4.37 -18.72 -11.20
N GLY A 118 5.20 -17.85 -10.64
CA GLY A 118 4.97 -17.27 -9.31
C GLY A 118 3.70 -16.42 -9.22
N VAL A 119 3.39 -15.67 -10.28
CA VAL A 119 2.13 -14.91 -10.39
C VAL A 119 0.93 -15.87 -10.44
N LEU A 120 1.02 -16.96 -11.20
CA LEU A 120 -0.04 -17.98 -11.26
C LEU A 120 -0.27 -18.64 -9.89
N ILE A 121 0.82 -18.96 -9.19
CA ILE A 121 0.75 -19.51 -7.82
C ILE A 121 0.09 -18.49 -6.88
N ALA A 122 0.39 -17.20 -6.99
CA ALA A 122 -0.28 -16.17 -6.19
C ALA A 122 -1.81 -16.11 -6.43
N TYR A 123 -2.26 -16.45 -7.65
CA TYR A 123 -3.68 -16.51 -8.01
C TYR A 123 -4.39 -17.76 -7.49
N VAL A 124 -3.72 -18.92 -7.49
CA VAL A 124 -4.35 -20.22 -7.20
C VAL A 124 -4.11 -20.67 -5.76
N ALA A 125 -2.91 -20.46 -5.21
CA ALA A 125 -2.51 -21.02 -3.91
C ALA A 125 -3.01 -20.21 -2.70
N PHE A 126 -3.46 -18.96 -2.90
CA PHE A 126 -3.95 -18.11 -1.82
C PHE A 126 -5.39 -17.70 -2.04
N SER A 127 -6.25 -18.01 -1.06
CA SER A 127 -7.66 -17.62 -1.01
C SER A 127 -7.96 -16.63 0.11
N ASP A 128 -6.95 -16.23 0.87
CA ASP A 128 -7.08 -15.35 2.04
C ASP A 128 -7.31 -13.87 1.70
N GLU A 129 -7.73 -13.09 2.72
CA GLU A 129 -7.96 -11.64 2.64
C GLU A 129 -6.75 -10.83 2.13
N GLY A 130 -5.52 -11.41 2.17
CA GLY A 130 -4.29 -10.82 1.65
C GLY A 130 -3.97 -11.14 0.18
N LYS A 131 -4.82 -11.91 -0.52
CA LYS A 131 -4.59 -12.38 -1.90
C LYS A 131 -4.32 -11.23 -2.87
N ARG A 132 -5.15 -10.19 -2.85
CA ARG A 132 -5.02 -9.04 -3.77
C ARG A 132 -3.67 -8.33 -3.62
N ASN A 133 -3.20 -8.16 -2.38
CA ASN A 133 -1.91 -7.53 -2.12
C ASN A 133 -0.76 -8.43 -2.60
N ARG A 134 -0.79 -9.74 -2.32
CA ARG A 134 0.23 -10.68 -2.80
C ARG A 134 0.31 -10.72 -4.33
N ILE A 135 -0.83 -10.76 -5.03
CA ILE A 135 -0.89 -10.75 -6.49
C ILE A 135 -0.29 -9.46 -7.06
N LYS A 136 -0.66 -8.30 -6.53
CA LYS A 136 -0.08 -7.00 -6.93
C LYS A 136 1.45 -7.05 -6.81
N TRP A 137 1.95 -7.49 -5.65
CA TRP A 137 3.39 -7.58 -5.41
C TRP A 137 4.08 -8.65 -6.26
N SER A 138 3.42 -9.75 -6.62
CA SER A 138 3.96 -10.73 -7.59
C SER A 138 4.11 -10.16 -8.99
N TRP A 139 3.19 -9.32 -9.45
CA TRP A 139 3.36 -8.60 -10.71
C TRP A 139 4.52 -7.59 -10.66
N ILE A 140 4.66 -6.88 -9.54
CA ILE A 140 5.82 -5.99 -9.32
C ILE A 140 7.14 -6.79 -9.31
N GLY A 141 7.17 -7.95 -8.64
CA GLY A 141 8.34 -8.83 -8.60
C GLY A 141 8.75 -9.33 -9.99
N LEU A 142 7.77 -9.72 -10.81
CA LEU A 142 7.99 -10.13 -12.19
C LEU A 142 8.54 -8.98 -13.03
N GLY A 143 7.93 -7.79 -12.92
CA GLY A 143 8.42 -6.59 -13.61
C GLY A 143 9.86 -6.25 -13.24
N ALA A 144 10.21 -6.33 -11.95
CA ALA A 144 11.57 -6.12 -11.48
C ALA A 144 12.55 -7.17 -12.04
N ALA A 145 12.16 -8.44 -12.13
CA ALA A 145 12.98 -9.50 -12.70
C ALA A 145 13.24 -9.29 -14.20
N VAL A 146 12.24 -8.82 -14.95
CA VAL A 146 12.39 -8.50 -16.38
C VAL A 146 13.29 -7.29 -16.61
N VAL A 147 13.13 -6.23 -15.82
CA VAL A 147 14.02 -5.06 -15.92
C VAL A 147 15.46 -5.46 -15.60
N LEU A 148 15.67 -6.27 -14.57
CA LEU A 148 16.99 -6.78 -14.20
C LEU A 148 17.59 -7.64 -15.32
N SER A 149 16.81 -8.52 -15.95
CA SER A 149 17.30 -9.37 -17.04
C SER A 149 17.71 -8.55 -18.27
N ILE A 150 16.94 -7.52 -18.63
CA ILE A 150 17.29 -6.60 -19.71
C ILE A 150 18.60 -5.87 -19.42
N ILE A 151 18.76 -5.32 -18.21
CA ILE A 151 20.01 -4.65 -17.80
C ILE A 151 21.19 -5.62 -17.88
N LEU A 152 21.02 -6.86 -17.44
CA LEU A 152 22.06 -7.89 -17.47
C LEU A 152 22.46 -8.22 -18.91
N VAL A 153 21.48 -8.39 -19.80
CA VAL A 153 21.71 -8.60 -21.24
C VAL A 153 22.49 -7.43 -21.83
N VAL A 154 22.04 -6.19 -21.64
CA VAL A 154 22.71 -4.98 -22.15
C VAL A 154 24.14 -4.87 -21.61
N ALA A 155 24.35 -5.15 -20.31
CA ALA A 155 25.67 -5.11 -19.69
C ALA A 155 26.60 -6.19 -20.26
N VAL A 156 26.09 -7.41 -20.48
CA VAL A 156 26.86 -8.51 -21.11
C VAL A 156 27.25 -8.14 -22.54
N PHE A 157 26.29 -7.72 -23.38
CA PHE A 157 26.57 -7.33 -24.76
C PHE A 157 27.52 -6.13 -24.86
N SER A 158 27.38 -5.14 -23.97
CA SER A 158 28.31 -4.01 -23.89
C SER A 158 29.71 -4.45 -23.46
N SER A 159 29.81 -5.42 -22.56
CA SER A 159 31.10 -5.98 -22.15
C SER A 159 31.75 -6.84 -23.24
N VAL A 160 30.96 -7.57 -24.04
CA VAL A 160 31.47 -8.37 -25.18
C VAL A 160 31.98 -7.44 -26.28
N LYS A 161 31.21 -6.40 -26.66
CA LYS A 161 31.64 -5.43 -27.68
C LYS A 161 32.96 -4.73 -27.32
N ASN A 162 33.13 -4.35 -26.05
CA ASN A 162 34.37 -3.74 -25.54
C ASN A 162 35.54 -4.72 -25.37
N SER A 163 35.34 -6.03 -25.61
CA SER A 163 36.40 -7.03 -25.59
C SER A 163 36.82 -7.48 -26.99
N VAL A 164 36.03 -7.15 -28.02
CA VAL A 164 36.27 -7.51 -29.43
C VAL A 164 36.89 -6.33 -30.20
N ASN A 165 36.70 -5.09 -29.74
CA ASN A 165 37.48 -3.91 -30.12
C ASN A 165 38.68 -3.74 -29.21
#